data_AF-A0A9D9BPV7-F1
#
_entry.id   AF-A0A9D9BPV7-F1
#
_cell.length_a   1.000
_cell.length_b   1.000
_cell.length_c   1.000
_cell.angle_alpha   90.00
_cell.angle_beta   90.00
_cell.angle_gamma   90.00
#
_symmetry.space_group_name_H-M   'P 1'
#
loop_
_entity.id
_entity.type
_entity.pdbx_description
1 polymer ?
#
loop_
_entity_poly.entity_id
_entity_poly.type
_entity_poly.pdbx_seq_one_letter_code
_entity_poly.pdbx_strand_id
1 'polypeptide(L)'
;MNQSQTLTNSLLMEIDVLSNRLRNIKQSFITTHNKSLKERLISENENIFKRVNEIYKIAELLDKKNMEKTNFSNLLFEISKRTLNENKFESNLFFL
;
A
#
# COMPACT_ATOMS: atom_id res chain seq x y z
N MET A 1 -11.43 -4.31 23.65
CA MET A 1 -10.35 -4.23 22.64
C MET A 1 -9.66 -2.89 22.79
N ASN A 2 -8.33 -2.84 22.88
CA ASN A 2 -7.60 -1.58 22.98
C ASN A 2 -7.72 -0.82 21.65
N GLN A 3 -7.96 0.50 21.69
CA GLN A 3 -8.15 1.33 20.49
C GLN A 3 -6.97 1.23 19.50
N SER A 4 -5.74 1.08 20.00
CA SER A 4 -4.53 0.87 19.19
C SER A 4 -4.56 -0.44 18.37
N GLN A 5 -5.07 -1.53 18.96
CA GLN A 5 -5.25 -2.81 18.26
C GLN A 5 -6.33 -2.72 17.20
N THR A 6 -7.44 -2.02 17.49
CA THR A 6 -8.50 -1.77 16.51
C THR A 6 -7.97 -0.97 15.31
N LEU A 7 -7.20 0.10 15.56
CA LEU A 7 -6.57 0.89 14.49
C LEU A 7 -5.62 0.05 13.64
N THR A 8 -4.75 -0.74 14.28
CA THR A 8 -3.79 -1.59 13.58
C THR A 8 -4.50 -2.60 12.67
N ASN A 9 -5.56 -3.25 13.17
CA ASN A 9 -6.34 -4.19 12.38
C ASN A 9 -7.06 -3.52 11.20
N SER A 10 -7.63 -2.33 11.40
CA SER A 10 -8.25 -1.57 10.30
C SER A 10 -7.23 -1.22 9.21
N LEU A 11 -6.03 -0.76 9.61
CA LEU A 11 -4.96 -0.44 8.66
C LEU A 11 -4.41 -1.68 7.96
N LEU A 12 -4.38 -2.84 8.63
CA LEU A 12 -4.00 -4.12 8.03
C LEU A 12 -5.01 -4.59 6.97
N MET A 13 -6.30 -4.43 7.23
CA MET A 13 -7.33 -4.72 6.21
C MET A 13 -7.23 -3.74 5.03
N GLU A 14 -7.01 -2.47 5.33
CA GLU A 14 -6.88 -1.44 4.29
C GLU A 14 -5.67 -1.70 3.38
N ILE A 15 -4.49 -1.96 3.96
CA ILE A 15 -3.27 -2.21 3.16
C ILE A 15 -3.40 -3.45 2.28
N ASP A 16 -4.09 -4.50 2.73
CA ASP A 16 -4.35 -5.70 1.93
C ASP A 16 -5.19 -5.37 0.69
N VAL A 17 -6.31 -4.66 0.88
CA VAL A 17 -7.19 -4.22 -0.22
C VAL A 17 -6.43 -3.32 -1.21
N LEU A 18 -5.66 -2.36 -0.71
CA LEU A 18 -4.87 -1.45 -1.55
C LEU A 18 -3.78 -2.21 -2.33
N SER A 19 -3.09 -3.16 -1.70
CA SER A 19 -2.06 -3.97 -2.37
C SER A 19 -2.64 -4.82 -3.50
N ASN A 20 -3.81 -5.42 -3.28
CA ASN A 20 -4.54 -6.16 -4.31
C ASN A 20 -5.00 -5.24 -5.44
N ARG A 21 -5.43 -4.02 -5.12
CA ARG A 21 -5.83 -3.04 -6.13
C ARG A 21 -4.66 -2.61 -7.01
N LEU A 22 -3.48 -2.38 -6.45
CA LEU A 22 -2.26 -2.05 -7.22
C LEU A 22 -1.91 -3.17 -8.21
N ARG A 23 -1.97 -4.43 -7.78
CA ARG A 23 -1.78 -5.60 -8.67
C ARG A 23 -2.79 -5.64 -9.82
N ASN A 24 -4.06 -5.36 -9.52
CA ASN A 24 -5.12 -5.34 -10.53
C ASN A 24 -4.95 -4.19 -11.53
N ILE A 25 -4.56 -3.01 -11.05
CA ILE A 25 -4.25 -1.84 -11.90
C ILE A 25 -3.11 -2.19 -12.85
N LYS A 26 -2.03 -2.80 -12.33
CA LYS A 26 -0.89 -3.25 -13.14
C LYS A 26 -1.32 -4.20 -14.24
N GLN A 27 -2.03 -5.27 -13.89
CA GLN A 27 -2.49 -6.25 -14.87
C GLN A 27 -3.37 -5.57 -15.94
N SER A 28 -4.31 -4.72 -15.51
CA SER A 28 -5.21 -4.00 -16.42
C SER A 28 -4.46 -3.06 -17.35
N PHE A 29 -3.44 -2.37 -16.84
CA PHE A 29 -2.62 -1.43 -17.62
C PHE A 29 -1.82 -2.14 -18.72
N ILE A 30 -1.27 -3.32 -18.42
CA ILE A 30 -0.53 -4.15 -19.38
C ILE A 30 -1.46 -4.67 -20.47
N THR A 31 -2.67 -5.12 -20.10
CA THR A 31 -3.57 -5.78 -21.05
C THR A 31 -4.42 -4.83 -21.88
N THR A 32 -4.61 -3.58 -21.46
CA THR A 32 -5.47 -2.65 -22.17
C THR A 32 -4.72 -1.88 -23.26
N HIS A 33 -5.36 -1.71 -24.42
CA HIS A 33 -4.92 -0.79 -25.47
C HIS A 33 -5.63 0.57 -25.40
N ASN A 34 -6.61 0.74 -24.50
CA ASN A 34 -7.36 1.99 -24.38
C ASN A 34 -6.51 3.04 -23.64
N LYS A 35 -6.13 4.11 -24.35
CA LYS A 35 -5.30 5.20 -23.81
C LYS A 35 -5.95 5.93 -22.63
N SER A 36 -7.23 6.28 -22.73
CA SER A 36 -7.95 6.97 -21.65
C SER A 36 -8.04 6.12 -20.38
N LEU A 37 -8.21 4.80 -20.53
CA LEU A 37 -8.18 3.89 -19.40
C LEU A 37 -6.79 3.83 -18.75
N LYS A 38 -5.71 3.84 -19.54
CA LYS A 38 -4.34 3.89 -19.01
C LYS A 38 -4.08 5.14 -18.17
N GLU A 39 -4.50 6.31 -18.66
CA GLU A 39 -4.36 7.58 -17.91
C GLU A 39 -5.11 7.53 -16.57
N ARG A 40 -6.33 6.97 -16.56
CA ARG A 40 -7.11 6.78 -15.33
C ARG A 40 -6.44 5.82 -14.35
N LEU A 41 -5.89 4.71 -14.86
CA LEU A 41 -5.16 3.72 -14.05
C LEU A 41 -3.90 4.31 -13.43
N ILE A 42 -3.17 5.18 -14.14
CA ILE A 42 -2.01 5.91 -13.59
C ILE A 42 -2.44 6.83 -12.45
N SER A 43 -3.48 7.65 -12.65
CA SER A 43 -3.98 8.55 -11.60
C SER A 43 -4.47 7.79 -10.37
N GLU A 44 -5.16 6.66 -10.57
CA GLU A 44 -5.59 5.80 -9.48
C GLU A 44 -4.40 5.20 -8.71
N ASN A 45 -3.38 4.71 -9.44
CA ASN A 45 -2.14 4.18 -8.87
C ASN A 45 -1.45 5.21 -7.96
N GLU A 46 -1.30 6.45 -8.42
CA GLU A 46 -0.70 7.53 -7.64
C GLU A 46 -1.46 7.81 -6.34
N ASN A 47 -2.78 7.82 -6.39
CA ASN A 47 -3.62 8.06 -5.21
C ASN A 47 -3.50 6.92 -4.19
N ILE A 48 -3.53 5.67 -4.65
CA ILE A 48 -3.33 4.52 -3.78
C ILE A 48 -1.92 4.53 -3.19
N PHE A 49 -0.90 4.84 -3.99
CA PHE A 49 0.48 4.91 -3.52
C PHE A 49 0.66 5.96 -2.41
N LYS A 50 0.04 7.13 -2.55
CA LYS A 50 0.01 8.15 -1.48
C LYS A 50 -0.60 7.60 -0.19
N ARG A 51 -1.73 6.89 -0.30
CA ARG A 51 -2.39 6.28 0.87
C ARG A 51 -1.56 5.19 1.54
N VAL A 52 -0.94 4.31 0.76
CA VAL A 52 -0.01 3.28 1.27
C VAL A 52 1.15 3.94 2.03
N ASN A 53 1.67 5.06 1.54
CA ASN A 53 2.75 5.81 2.21
C ASN A 53 2.30 6.45 3.52
N GLU A 54 1.05 6.94 3.60
CA GLU A 54 0.47 7.41 4.87
C GLU A 54 0.38 6.28 5.89
N ILE A 55 -0.14 5.11 5.47
CA ILE A 55 -0.24 3.92 6.31
C ILE A 55 1.14 3.50 6.81
N TYR A 56 2.16 3.49 5.95
CA TYR A 56 3.55 3.20 6.31
C TYR A 56 4.08 4.13 7.41
N LYS A 57 3.86 5.44 7.28
CA LYS A 57 4.27 6.41 8.32
C LYS A 57 3.55 6.20 9.64
N ILE A 58 2.25 5.88 9.60
CA ILE A 58 1.49 5.54 10.81
C ILE A 58 2.05 4.26 11.46
N ALA A 59 2.32 3.24 10.65
CA ALA A 59 2.89 1.97 11.10
C ALA A 59 4.26 2.16 11.74
N GLU A 60 5.13 2.99 11.15
CA GLU A 60 6.44 3.33 11.71
C GLU A 60 6.32 3.96 13.11
N LEU A 61 5.36 4.87 13.30
CA LEU A 61 5.11 5.50 14.60
C LEU A 61 4.54 4.52 15.63
N LEU A 62 3.65 3.62 15.21
CA LEU A 62 3.08 2.59 16.08
C LEU A 62 4.14 1.58 16.50
N ASP A 63 4.98 1.16 15.56
CA ASP A 63 6.06 0.20 15.81
C ASP A 63 7.11 0.76 16.78
N LYS A 64 7.55 2.01 16.57
CA LYS A 64 8.51 2.69 17.47
C LYS A 64 8.00 2.85 18.90
N LYS A 65 6.68 2.92 19.11
CA LYS A 65 6.06 3.07 20.45
C LYS A 65 5.86 1.74 21.17
N ASN A 66 5.90 0.63 20.45
CA ASN A 66 5.65 -0.68 21.04
C ASN A 66 6.96 -1.34 21.49
N MET A 67 7.07 -1.63 22.79
CA MET A 67 8.23 -2.34 23.39
C MET A 67 8.12 -3.88 23.26
N GLU A 68 6.99 -4.40 22.76
CA GLU A 68 6.73 -5.83 22.65
C GLU A 68 7.29 -6.43 21.36
N LYS A 69 7.98 -7.57 21.50
CA LYS A 69 8.77 -8.28 20.47
C LYS A 69 7.97 -8.82 19.27
N THR A 70 6.66 -8.95 19.41
CA THR A 70 5.74 -9.42 18.34
C THR A 70 4.41 -8.72 18.50
N ASN A 71 4.18 -7.71 17.66
CA ASN A 71 2.93 -6.97 17.61
C ASN A 71 2.47 -6.87 16.14
N PHE A 72 1.17 -6.64 15.94
CA PHE A 72 0.60 -6.45 14.61
C PHE A 72 1.06 -5.14 13.93
N SER A 73 1.66 -4.18 14.66
CA SER A 73 2.19 -2.96 14.05
C SER A 73 3.48 -3.21 13.27
N ASN A 74 4.33 -4.15 13.70
CA ASN A 74 5.51 -4.57 12.93
C ASN A 74 5.08 -5.26 11.62
N LEU A 75 4.05 -6.11 11.69
CA LEU A 75 3.45 -6.70 10.49
C LEU A 75 2.93 -5.62 9.54
N LEU A 76 2.19 -4.64 10.05
CA LEU A 76 1.69 -3.51 9.26
C LEU A 76 2.84 -2.70 8.64
N PHE A 77 3.90 -2.48 9.40
CA PHE A 77 5.11 -1.78 8.94
C PHE A 77 5.77 -2.54 7.78
N GLU A 78 6.02 -3.83 7.92
CA GLU A 78 6.65 -4.64 6.88
C GLU A 78 5.77 -4.78 5.63
N ILE A 79 4.46 -4.99 5.77
CA ILE A 79 3.54 -5.09 4.62
C ILE A 79 3.49 -3.76 3.85
N SER A 80 3.35 -2.64 4.56
CA SER A 80 3.28 -1.32 3.91
C SER A 80 4.61 -0.94 3.25
N LYS A 81 5.75 -1.21 3.90
CA LYS A 81 7.09 -1.05 3.33
C LYS A 81 7.28 -1.87 2.05
N ARG A 82 6.89 -3.15 2.08
CA ARG A 82 6.97 -4.04 0.92
C ARG A 82 6.09 -3.53 -0.22
N THR A 83 4.85 -3.11 0.08
CA THR A 83 3.91 -2.57 -0.92
C THR A 83 4.47 -1.33 -1.61
N LEU A 84 5.12 -0.42 -0.85
CA LEU A 84 5.80 0.74 -1.42
C LEU A 84 6.96 0.35 -2.33
N ASN A 85 7.80 -0.60 -1.90
CA ASN A 85 8.94 -1.04 -2.68
C ASN A 85 8.53 -1.70 -4.00
N GLU A 86 7.56 -2.61 -3.97
CA GLU A 86 7.02 -3.26 -5.17
C GLU A 86 6.53 -2.22 -6.20
N ASN A 87 5.82 -1.18 -5.75
CA ASN A 87 5.31 -0.14 -6.64
C ASN A 87 6.39 0.84 -7.13
N LYS A 88 7.42 1.13 -6.32
CA LYS A 88 8.48 2.09 -6.67
C LYS A 88 9.41 1.57 -7.77
N PHE A 89 9.68 0.27 -7.78
CA PHE A 89 10.41 -0.37 -8.89
C PHE A 89 9.57 -0.43 -10.18
N GLU A 90 8.25 -0.39 -10.06
CA GLU A 90 7.31 -0.49 -11.18
C GLU A 90 6.90 0.86 -11.76
N SER A 91 7.12 1.98 -11.06
CA SER A 91 7.05 3.32 -11.68
C SER A 91 7.90 3.35 -12.96
N ASN A 92 9.07 2.71 -12.94
CA ASN A 92 9.93 2.55 -14.12
C ASN A 92 9.27 1.75 -15.27
N LEU A 93 8.28 0.90 -15.00
CA LEU A 93 7.50 0.20 -16.03
C LEU A 93 6.39 1.07 -16.65
N PHE A 94 5.84 2.05 -15.93
CA PHE A 94 4.80 2.95 -16.46
C PHE A 94 5.36 4.10 -17.32
N PHE A 95 6.70 4.27 -17.34
CA PHE A 95 7.42 5.27 -18.13
C PHE A 95 8.15 4.70 -19.36
N LEU A 96 7.86 3.44 -19.75
CA LEU A 96 8.28 2.82 -21.01
C LEU A 96 7.18 2.94 -22.07
#